data_AF-A0A7V3AG23-F1
#
_entry.id   AF-A0A7V3AG23-F1
#
_cell.length_a   1.000
_cell.length_b   1.000
_cell.length_c   1.000
_cell.angle_alpha   90.00
_cell.angle_beta   90.00
_cell.angle_gamma   90.00
#
_symmetry.space_group_name_H-M   'P 1'
#
loop_
_entity.id
_entity.type
_entity.pdbx_description
1 polymer ?
#
loop_
_entity_poly.entity_id
_entity_poly.type
_entity_poly.pdbx_seq_one_letter_code
_entity_poly.pdbx_strand_id
1 'polypeptide(L)'
;MQGVRVEFKPFRATLYSFRILYGVAHLKLHSAFRDAPEEVLYEAAHLMLNKRRGARPYGRREAFDAYVRALPQQVFDMPGARRSSQRARDEVEVPGVYRSLAASFDRVNMNYFGGRMPRPRLCWSPVRARRIVGTYQEHSDRMVLTRRLDSLHIPEFVLDFVMYHELLHKALGTGRRGDGKRRVHGPEFRRLERRFPRYREAEEWLTRL
;
A
#
# COMPACT_ATOMS: atom_id res chain seq x y z
N MET A 1 -11.13 29.87 5.90
CA MET A 1 -11.33 29.09 4.66
C MET A 1 -11.96 30.06 3.67
N GLN A 2 -11.37 30.27 2.49
CA GLN A 2 -11.78 31.36 1.58
C GLN A 2 -12.67 30.87 0.42
N GLY A 3 -12.78 29.55 0.22
CA GLY A 3 -13.68 28.95 -0.77
C GLY A 3 -13.51 27.43 -0.90
N VAL A 4 -14.43 26.77 -1.61
CA VAL A 4 -14.41 25.34 -1.91
C VAL A 4 -14.58 25.14 -3.43
N ARG A 5 -13.72 24.31 -4.02
CA ARG A 5 -13.84 23.84 -5.41
C ARG A 5 -14.07 22.35 -5.40
N VAL A 6 -15.19 21.92 -6.00
CA VAL A 6 -15.55 20.51 -6.13
C VAL A 6 -15.40 20.08 -7.58
N GLU A 7 -14.72 18.95 -7.81
CA GLU A 7 -14.53 18.39 -9.13
C GLU A 7 -14.89 16.89 -9.11
N PHE A 8 -15.78 16.49 -10.01
CA PHE A 8 -16.19 15.09 -10.16
C PHE A 8 -15.33 14.43 -11.24
N LYS A 9 -14.57 13.40 -10.86
CA LYS A 9 -13.75 12.61 -11.79
C LYS A 9 -13.97 11.13 -11.58
N PRO A 10 -13.81 10.30 -12.63
CA PRO A 10 -13.70 8.87 -12.45
C PRO A 10 -12.41 8.53 -11.68
N PHE A 11 -12.51 8.33 -10.37
CA PHE A 11 -11.44 7.76 -9.55
C PHE A 11 -11.50 6.22 -9.58
N ARG A 12 -10.43 5.53 -9.20
CA ARG A 12 -10.35 4.07 -9.41
C ARG A 12 -10.16 3.23 -8.14
N ALA A 13 -9.56 3.81 -7.10
CA ALA A 13 -9.23 3.12 -5.84
C ALA A 13 -9.55 3.97 -4.60
N THR A 14 -9.99 5.21 -4.81
CA THR A 14 -10.34 6.17 -3.76
C THR A 14 -11.61 6.88 -4.21
N LEU A 15 -12.62 6.91 -3.36
CA LEU A 15 -13.88 7.60 -3.66
C LEU A 15 -13.71 9.12 -3.71
N TYR A 16 -12.60 9.62 -3.17
CA TYR A 16 -12.31 11.04 -3.09
C TYR A 16 -10.83 11.36 -2.92
N SER A 17 -10.46 12.61 -3.19
CA SER A 17 -9.18 13.22 -2.81
C SER A 17 -9.42 14.65 -2.33
N PHE A 18 -8.59 15.12 -1.41
CA PHE A 18 -8.74 16.43 -0.81
C PHE A 18 -7.39 17.11 -0.63
N ARG A 19 -7.31 18.39 -0.98
CA ARG A 19 -6.16 19.26 -0.69
C ARG A 19 -6.63 20.68 -0.38
N ILE A 20 -5.86 21.40 0.45
CA ILE A 20 -6.02 22.84 0.63
C ILE A 20 -4.84 23.53 -0.03
N LEU A 21 -5.10 24.45 -0.95
CA LEU A 21 -4.09 25.28 -1.62
C LEU A 21 -4.52 26.74 -1.47
N TYR A 22 -3.62 27.58 -0.95
CA TYR A 22 -3.86 29.03 -0.76
C TYR A 22 -5.20 29.35 -0.08
N GLY A 23 -5.59 28.59 0.95
CA GLY A 23 -6.84 28.82 1.69
C GLY A 23 -8.13 28.31 1.02
N VAL A 24 -8.02 27.72 -0.18
CA VAL A 24 -9.12 27.10 -0.92
C VAL A 24 -9.07 25.58 -0.79
N ALA A 25 -10.21 24.97 -0.45
CA ALA A 25 -10.34 23.51 -0.43
C ALA A 25 -10.65 22.99 -1.83
N HIS A 26 -9.77 22.14 -2.35
CA HIS A 26 -9.97 21.38 -3.57
C HIS A 26 -10.45 19.98 -3.21
N LEU A 27 -11.74 19.76 -3.39
CA LEU A 27 -12.42 18.49 -3.21
C LEU A 27 -12.57 17.80 -4.56
N LYS A 28 -12.13 16.55 -4.61
CA LYS A 28 -12.22 15.69 -5.79
C LYS A 28 -13.05 14.48 -5.41
N LEU A 29 -14.19 14.29 -6.06
CA LEU A 29 -15.12 13.18 -5.78
C LEU A 29 -15.25 12.23 -6.97
N HIS A 30 -15.50 10.95 -6.70
CA HIS A 30 -15.79 9.99 -7.76
C HIS A 30 -17.01 10.47 -8.56
N SER A 31 -17.03 10.25 -9.87
CA SER A 31 -18.15 10.65 -10.73
C SER A 31 -19.50 10.08 -10.29
N ALA A 32 -19.47 8.93 -9.60
CA ALA A 32 -20.63 8.31 -8.96
C ALA A 32 -21.29 9.14 -7.83
N PHE A 33 -20.62 10.19 -7.36
CA PHE A 33 -21.19 11.14 -6.40
C PHE A 33 -21.82 12.36 -7.08
N ARG A 34 -21.84 12.41 -8.42
CA ARG A 34 -22.45 13.53 -9.15
C ARG A 34 -23.92 13.72 -8.77
N ASP A 35 -24.63 12.60 -8.62
CA ASP A 35 -26.05 12.56 -8.30
C ASP A 35 -26.30 12.14 -6.84
N ALA A 36 -25.25 12.20 -6.00
CA ALA A 36 -25.39 11.86 -4.59
C ALA A 36 -26.28 12.90 -3.89
N PRO A 37 -27.16 12.47 -2.98
CA PRO A 37 -27.91 13.38 -2.13
C PRO A 37 -27.00 14.36 -1.39
N GLU A 38 -27.47 15.58 -1.17
CA GLU A 38 -26.68 16.64 -0.56
C GLU A 38 -26.11 16.22 0.81
N GLU A 39 -26.88 15.46 1.59
CA GLU A 39 -26.45 14.87 2.87
C GLU A 39 -25.21 13.97 2.73
N VAL A 40 -25.14 13.15 1.67
CA VAL A 40 -23.98 12.30 1.36
C VAL A 40 -22.75 13.16 1.05
N LEU A 41 -22.94 14.25 0.30
CA LEU A 41 -21.87 15.19 -0.05
C LEU A 41 -21.37 15.97 1.18
N TYR A 42 -22.26 16.36 2.10
CA TYR A 42 -21.90 16.99 3.38
C TYR A 42 -21.10 16.05 4.28
N GLU A 43 -21.56 14.82 4.46
CA GLU A 43 -20.83 13.82 5.25
C GLU A 43 -19.45 13.52 4.64
N ALA A 44 -19.35 13.41 3.31
CA ALA A 44 -18.09 13.26 2.60
C ALA A 44 -17.14 14.44 2.85
N ALA A 45 -17.63 15.67 2.73
CA ALA A 45 -16.84 16.88 2.97
C ALA A 45 -16.37 16.96 4.44
N HIS A 46 -17.23 16.65 5.40
CA HIS A 46 -16.89 16.59 6.82
C HIS A 46 -15.78 15.57 7.11
N LEU A 47 -15.86 14.36 6.55
CA LEU A 47 -14.82 13.33 6.68
C LEU A 47 -13.46 13.82 6.16
N MET A 48 -13.46 14.62 5.10
CA MET A 48 -12.23 15.11 4.46
C MET A 48 -11.62 16.32 5.18
N LEU A 49 -12.45 17.22 5.71
CA LEU A 49 -12.00 18.40 6.44
C LEU A 49 -11.53 18.08 7.87
N ASN A 50 -12.15 17.10 8.54
CA ASN A 50 -11.84 16.74 9.92
C ASN A 50 -10.57 15.88 10.09
N LYS A 51 -10.05 15.24 9.02
CA LYS A 51 -8.79 14.47 9.05
C LYS A 51 -7.57 15.29 9.50
N ARG A 52 -7.63 16.63 9.47
CA ARG A 52 -6.52 17.51 9.88
C ARG A 52 -6.39 17.72 11.40
N ARG A 53 -7.43 17.48 12.20
CA ARG A 53 -7.42 17.94 13.61
C ARG A 53 -7.01 16.90 14.64
N GLY A 54 -6.66 15.67 14.23
CA GLY A 54 -6.48 14.56 15.19
C GLY A 54 -7.73 14.23 16.01
N ALA A 55 -8.83 14.94 15.77
CA ALA A 55 -10.12 14.70 16.37
C ALA A 55 -10.68 13.40 15.80
N ARG A 56 -11.25 12.56 16.67
CA ARG A 56 -12.11 11.45 16.24
C ARG A 56 -13.16 12.04 15.28
N PRO A 57 -13.47 11.38 14.15
CA PRO A 57 -14.51 11.87 13.26
C PRO A 57 -15.84 11.84 14.02
N TYR A 58 -16.19 12.98 14.62
CA TYR A 58 -17.51 13.25 15.15
C TYR A 58 -18.33 13.80 13.99
N GLY A 59 -19.22 12.96 13.48
CA GLY A 59 -20.03 13.24 12.31
C GLY A 59 -20.75 11.95 11.90
N ARG A 60 -22.03 12.08 11.55
CA ARG A 60 -22.79 11.02 10.90
C ARG A 60 -22.06 10.65 9.60
N ARG A 61 -21.99 9.36 9.34
CA ARG A 61 -21.38 8.76 8.15
C ARG A 61 -22.29 7.68 7.56
N GLU A 62 -23.53 7.63 8.06
CA GLU A 62 -24.49 6.59 7.74
C GLU A 62 -25.00 6.76 6.32
N ALA A 63 -25.33 7.99 5.91
CA ALA A 63 -25.77 8.29 4.56
C ALA A 63 -24.64 8.05 3.55
N PHE A 64 -23.40 8.48 3.87
CA PHE A 64 -22.23 8.23 3.05
C PHE A 64 -21.94 6.74 2.89
N ASP A 65 -21.88 6.00 4.01
CA ASP A 65 -21.58 4.57 3.98
C ASP A 65 -22.70 3.77 3.29
N ALA A 66 -23.96 4.14 3.49
CA ALA A 66 -25.11 3.52 2.82
C ALA A 66 -25.08 3.79 1.31
N TYR A 67 -24.82 5.03 0.91
CA TYR A 67 -24.71 5.41 -0.50
C TYR A 67 -23.58 4.64 -1.19
N VAL A 68 -22.39 4.57 -0.57
CA VAL A 68 -21.26 3.81 -1.10
C VAL A 68 -21.57 2.32 -1.24
N ARG A 69 -22.28 1.72 -0.27
CA ARG A 69 -22.71 0.32 -0.33
C ARG A 69 -23.75 0.06 -1.42
N ALA A 70 -24.58 1.05 -1.73
CA ALA A 70 -25.62 0.96 -2.75
C ALA A 70 -25.10 1.18 -4.18
N LEU A 71 -23.89 1.74 -4.35
CA LEU A 71 -23.29 1.91 -5.67
C LEU A 71 -23.05 0.54 -6.35
N PRO A 72 -23.50 0.34 -7.60
CA PRO A 72 -23.26 -0.90 -8.33
C PRO A 72 -21.76 -1.21 -8.42
N GLN A 73 -21.38 -2.48 -8.26
CA GLN A 73 -19.97 -2.89 -8.30
C GLN A 73 -19.29 -2.49 -9.62
N GLN A 74 -20.06 -2.41 -10.70
CA GLN A 74 -19.64 -2.00 -12.04
C GLN A 74 -19.22 -0.53 -12.13
N VAL A 75 -19.64 0.33 -11.18
CA VAL A 75 -19.16 1.71 -11.06
C VAL A 75 -17.64 1.75 -10.80
N PHE A 76 -17.09 0.68 -10.23
CA PHE A 76 -15.66 0.48 -10.03
C PHE A 76 -14.97 -0.20 -11.23
N ASP A 77 -15.74 -0.70 -12.20
CA ASP A 77 -15.27 -1.45 -13.38
C ASP A 77 -15.25 -0.57 -14.65
N MET A 78 -14.32 0.39 -14.73
CA MET A 78 -14.18 1.26 -15.92
C MET A 78 -13.20 0.68 -16.98
N PRO A 79 -13.55 0.63 -18.28
CA PRO A 79 -12.65 0.28 -19.40
C PRO A 79 -11.57 1.35 -19.68
N GLY A 80 -10.39 0.97 -20.18
CA GLY A 80 -9.26 1.90 -20.46
C GLY A 80 -8.50 2.38 -19.22
N ALA A 81 -9.08 2.10 -18.07
CA ALA A 81 -8.47 2.20 -16.80
C ALA A 81 -7.33 1.13 -16.76
N ARG A 82 -6.05 1.52 -16.92
CA ARG A 82 -4.84 0.66 -16.76
C ARG A 82 -5.10 -0.48 -15.78
N ARG A 83 -5.32 -1.70 -16.29
CA ARG A 83 -5.49 -2.91 -15.47
C ARG A 83 -4.17 -3.09 -14.73
N SER A 84 -4.08 -2.63 -13.48
CA SER A 84 -2.88 -2.82 -12.66
C SER A 84 -2.59 -4.31 -12.53
N SER A 85 -3.63 -5.15 -12.50
CA SER A 85 -3.48 -6.60 -12.48
C SER A 85 -2.93 -7.18 -13.77
N GLN A 86 -3.23 -6.64 -14.95
CA GLN A 86 -2.81 -7.24 -16.23
C GLN A 86 -1.47 -6.68 -16.71
N ARG A 87 -1.23 -5.36 -16.61
CA ARG A 87 0.13 -4.81 -16.83
C ARG A 87 1.13 -5.24 -15.75
N ALA A 88 0.74 -5.43 -14.49
CA ALA A 88 1.66 -6.04 -13.51
C ALA A 88 1.86 -7.55 -13.73
N ARG A 89 0.95 -8.21 -14.46
CA ARG A 89 1.12 -9.60 -14.89
C ARG A 89 2.09 -9.73 -16.07
N ASP A 90 2.19 -8.69 -16.90
CA ASP A 90 3.00 -8.67 -18.12
C ASP A 90 4.23 -7.75 -18.03
N GLU A 91 4.40 -7.00 -16.93
CA GLU A 91 5.59 -6.19 -16.65
C GLU A 91 6.78 -7.12 -16.43
N VAL A 92 7.70 -7.10 -17.39
CA VAL A 92 9.03 -7.70 -17.26
C VAL A 92 9.66 -7.20 -15.97
N GLU A 93 10.22 -8.12 -15.18
CA GLU A 93 11.01 -7.78 -14.00
C GLU A 93 12.11 -6.80 -14.43
N VAL A 94 11.94 -5.53 -14.08
CA VAL A 94 12.95 -4.51 -14.40
C VAL A 94 14.13 -4.81 -13.48
N PRO A 95 15.31 -5.20 -14.00
CA PRO A 95 16.45 -5.52 -13.16
C PRO A 95 16.91 -4.27 -12.42
N GLY A 96 17.49 -4.48 -11.24
CA GLY A 96 18.24 -3.41 -10.56
C GLY A 96 19.54 -3.14 -11.33
N VAL A 97 20.07 -1.93 -11.18
CA VAL A 97 21.37 -1.54 -11.75
C VAL A 97 22.51 -2.19 -10.97
N TYR A 98 22.38 -2.30 -9.65
CA TYR A 98 23.43 -2.79 -8.74
C TYR A 98 23.06 -4.06 -7.99
N ARG A 99 21.76 -4.30 -7.79
CA ARG A 99 21.26 -5.43 -6.98
C ARG A 99 20.23 -6.28 -7.74
N SER A 100 20.30 -7.59 -7.53
CA SER A 100 19.33 -8.55 -8.05
C SER A 100 18.34 -8.97 -6.96
N LEU A 101 17.04 -8.75 -7.20
CA LEU A 101 15.98 -9.23 -6.31
C LEU A 101 15.92 -10.75 -6.32
N ALA A 102 16.12 -11.39 -7.49
CA ALA A 102 16.17 -12.85 -7.60
C ALA A 102 17.28 -13.45 -6.73
N ALA A 103 18.50 -12.89 -6.78
CA ALA A 103 19.62 -13.39 -5.97
C ALA A 103 19.35 -13.21 -4.46
N SER A 104 18.77 -12.08 -4.07
CA SER A 104 18.35 -11.85 -2.67
C SER A 104 17.26 -12.85 -2.25
N PHE A 105 16.25 -13.07 -3.09
CA PHE A 105 15.22 -14.06 -2.84
C PHE A 105 15.80 -15.46 -2.66
N ASP A 106 16.71 -15.91 -3.53
CA ASP A 106 17.29 -17.25 -3.46
C ASP A 106 18.07 -17.46 -2.16
N ARG A 107 18.90 -16.48 -1.75
CA ARG A 107 19.62 -16.52 -0.47
C ARG A 107 18.66 -16.60 0.72
N VAL A 108 17.64 -15.74 0.74
CA VAL A 108 16.68 -15.68 1.85
C VAL A 108 15.81 -16.94 1.88
N ASN A 109 15.34 -17.42 0.73
CA ASN A 109 14.55 -18.64 0.62
C ASN A 109 15.34 -19.84 1.15
N MET A 110 16.62 -19.97 0.75
CA MET A 110 17.48 -21.04 1.23
C MET A 110 17.68 -20.98 2.76
N ASN A 111 18.01 -19.81 3.29
CA ASN A 111 18.39 -19.65 4.70
C ASN A 111 17.21 -19.71 5.68
N TYR A 112 16.03 -19.25 5.29
CA TYR A 112 14.90 -19.08 6.22
C TYR A 112 13.67 -19.94 5.89
N PHE A 113 13.56 -20.42 4.65
CA PHE A 113 12.39 -21.17 4.18
C PHE A 113 12.77 -22.53 3.56
N GLY A 114 14.02 -22.97 3.74
CA GLY A 114 14.53 -24.26 3.27
C GLY A 114 14.47 -24.45 1.75
N GLY A 115 14.47 -23.35 0.99
CA GLY A 115 14.36 -23.36 -0.47
C GLY A 115 12.95 -23.69 -0.99
N ARG A 116 11.94 -23.81 -0.12
CA ARG A 116 10.59 -24.28 -0.49
C ARG A 116 9.59 -23.17 -0.75
N MET A 117 9.94 -21.90 -0.50
CA MET A 117 9.04 -20.77 -0.75
C MET A 117 8.84 -20.60 -2.26
N PRO A 118 7.61 -20.63 -2.78
CA PRO A 118 7.35 -20.28 -4.16
C PRO A 118 7.73 -18.82 -4.41
N ARG A 119 8.48 -18.56 -5.49
CA ARG A 119 8.96 -17.21 -5.79
C ARG A 119 7.80 -16.29 -6.19
N PRO A 120 7.49 -15.22 -5.43
CA PRO A 120 6.53 -14.22 -5.87
C PRO A 120 7.08 -13.44 -7.07
N ARG A 121 6.23 -12.67 -7.75
CA ARG A 121 6.68 -11.71 -8.76
C ARG A 121 7.47 -10.59 -8.08
N LEU A 122 8.78 -10.57 -8.31
CA LEU A 122 9.69 -9.58 -7.73
C LEU A 122 9.71 -8.33 -8.60
N CYS A 123 9.58 -7.16 -7.98
CA CYS A 123 9.60 -5.89 -8.68
C CYS A 123 10.33 -4.82 -7.87
N TRP A 124 11.12 -4.01 -8.55
CA TRP A 124 11.49 -2.70 -8.02
C TRP A 124 10.31 -1.72 -8.15
N SER A 125 10.08 -0.92 -7.12
CA SER A 125 9.10 0.17 -7.15
C SER A 125 9.49 1.18 -8.23
N PRO A 126 8.54 1.63 -9.07
CA PRO A 126 8.82 2.63 -10.11
C PRO A 126 9.15 4.01 -9.52
N VAL A 127 8.76 4.26 -8.26
CA VAL A 127 9.00 5.53 -7.55
C VAL A 127 9.84 5.27 -6.31
N ARG A 128 10.80 6.16 -6.03
CA ARG A 128 11.54 6.20 -4.75
C ARG A 128 10.57 6.68 -3.64
N ALA A 129 9.71 5.79 -3.16
CA ALA A 129 8.83 6.06 -2.04
C ALA A 129 9.67 6.27 -0.77
N ARG A 130 9.41 7.34 -0.02
CA ARG A 130 10.22 7.76 1.14
C ARG A 130 9.94 6.99 2.43
N ARG A 131 8.86 6.20 2.51
CA ARG A 131 8.41 5.59 3.79
C ARG A 131 8.16 4.08 3.75
N ILE A 132 8.08 3.49 2.55
CA ILE A 132 7.78 2.07 2.39
C ILE A 132 8.96 1.45 1.66
N VAL A 133 9.67 0.56 2.34
CA VAL A 133 10.89 -0.09 1.83
C VAL A 133 10.57 -1.39 1.09
N GLY A 134 9.46 -2.04 1.43
CA GLY A 134 8.93 -3.24 0.80
C GLY A 134 7.42 -3.36 0.95
N THR A 135 6.78 -4.13 0.08
CA THR A 135 5.39 -4.56 0.24
C THR A 135 5.12 -5.86 -0.51
N TYR A 136 4.58 -6.86 0.18
CA TYR A 136 3.96 -8.04 -0.41
C TYR A 136 2.46 -7.87 -0.63
N GLN A 137 1.98 -8.26 -1.82
CA GLN A 137 0.59 -8.16 -2.27
C GLN A 137 0.03 -9.57 -2.50
N GLU A 138 -0.71 -10.07 -1.52
CA GLU A 138 -1.24 -11.45 -1.48
C GLU A 138 -2.10 -11.79 -2.71
N HIS A 139 -3.01 -10.91 -3.13
CA HIS A 139 -3.92 -11.15 -4.26
C HIS A 139 -3.19 -11.41 -5.60
N SER A 140 -2.02 -10.80 -5.80
CA SER A 140 -1.27 -10.89 -7.06
C SER A 140 0.03 -11.69 -6.95
N ASP A 141 0.31 -12.27 -5.78
CA ASP A 141 1.60 -12.85 -5.41
C ASP A 141 2.78 -11.99 -5.88
N ARG A 142 2.73 -10.69 -5.54
CA ARG A 142 3.69 -9.68 -6.00
C ARG A 142 4.41 -9.06 -4.82
N MET A 143 5.74 -8.99 -4.90
CA MET A 143 6.59 -8.30 -3.95
C MET A 143 7.23 -7.08 -4.62
N VAL A 144 7.09 -5.91 -3.99
CA VAL A 144 7.63 -4.66 -4.50
C VAL A 144 8.60 -4.07 -3.49
N LEU A 145 9.88 -3.95 -3.85
CA LEU A 145 10.90 -3.31 -3.02
C LEU A 145 11.27 -1.93 -3.55
N THR A 146 11.63 -0.98 -2.68
CA THR A 146 11.99 0.37 -3.12
C THR A 146 13.30 0.40 -3.90
N ARG A 147 13.36 1.15 -5.01
CA ARG A 147 14.60 1.38 -5.78
C ARG A 147 15.73 2.02 -4.99
N ARG A 148 15.47 2.53 -3.78
CA ARG A 148 16.55 3.04 -2.92
C ARG A 148 17.52 1.94 -2.52
N LEU A 149 17.03 0.69 -2.32
CA LEU A 149 17.85 -0.46 -1.94
C LEU A 149 18.78 -0.94 -3.06
N ASP A 150 18.51 -0.52 -4.30
CA ASP A 150 19.37 -0.77 -5.46
C ASP A 150 20.53 0.25 -5.49
N SER A 151 21.48 0.07 -4.57
CA SER A 151 22.65 0.95 -4.41
C SER A 151 23.84 0.17 -3.84
N LEU A 152 25.05 0.52 -4.28
CA LEU A 152 26.31 0.01 -3.71
C LEU A 152 26.58 0.54 -2.29
N HIS A 153 26.02 1.70 -1.93
CA HIS A 153 26.19 2.28 -0.59
C HIS A 153 25.34 1.57 0.47
N ILE A 154 24.32 0.84 0.05
CA ILE A 154 23.48 0.06 0.94
C ILE A 154 24.08 -1.34 1.03
N PRO A 155 24.44 -1.80 2.25
CA PRO A 155 24.95 -3.15 2.43
C PRO A 155 23.95 -4.20 1.96
N GLU A 156 24.45 -5.28 1.38
CA GLU A 156 23.60 -6.32 0.79
C GLU A 156 22.63 -6.96 1.79
N PHE A 157 23.06 -7.12 3.04
CA PHE A 157 22.22 -7.69 4.10
C PHE A 157 20.97 -6.86 4.39
N VAL A 158 20.96 -5.55 4.07
CA VAL A 158 19.78 -4.69 4.25
C VAL A 158 18.72 -5.05 3.21
N LEU A 159 19.12 -5.32 1.97
CA LEU A 159 18.21 -5.82 0.94
C LEU A 159 17.65 -7.19 1.33
N ASP A 160 18.52 -8.10 1.79
CA ASP A 160 18.12 -9.44 2.24
C ASP A 160 17.17 -9.38 3.45
N PHE A 161 17.37 -8.42 4.36
CA PHE A 161 16.46 -8.20 5.47
C PHE A 161 15.06 -7.76 5.01
N VAL A 162 14.98 -6.79 4.09
CA VAL A 162 13.68 -6.35 3.55
C VAL A 162 13.01 -7.48 2.76
N MET A 163 13.76 -8.23 1.96
CA MET A 163 13.26 -9.43 1.28
C MET A 163 12.68 -10.45 2.28
N TYR A 164 13.41 -10.73 3.36
CA TYR A 164 12.96 -11.63 4.42
C TYR A 164 11.67 -11.14 5.09
N HIS A 165 11.58 -9.84 5.42
CA HIS A 165 10.37 -9.23 5.97
C HIS A 165 9.15 -9.44 5.06
N GLU A 166 9.30 -9.21 3.76
CA GLU A 166 8.20 -9.39 2.81
C GLU A 166 7.85 -10.87 2.58
N LEU A 167 8.83 -11.79 2.64
CA LEU A 167 8.55 -13.23 2.59
C LEU A 167 7.87 -13.74 3.86
N LEU A 168 8.10 -13.13 5.02
CA LEU A 168 7.32 -13.43 6.23
C LEU A 168 5.84 -13.07 6.06
N HIS A 169 5.53 -11.96 5.38
CA HIS A 169 4.13 -11.63 5.03
C HIS A 169 3.51 -12.70 4.14
N LYS A 170 4.26 -13.24 3.18
CA LYS A 170 3.81 -14.34 2.33
C LYS A 170 3.61 -15.62 3.13
N ALA A 171 4.55 -15.98 4.00
CA ALA A 171 4.53 -17.23 4.76
C ALA A 171 3.40 -17.29 5.80
N LEU A 172 3.17 -16.18 6.50
CA LEU A 172 2.18 -16.12 7.59
C LEU A 172 0.79 -15.69 7.12
N GLY A 173 0.69 -15.17 5.89
CA GLY A 173 -0.52 -14.58 5.34
C GLY A 173 -0.97 -13.32 6.09
N THR A 174 -2.00 -12.65 5.57
CA THR A 174 -2.62 -11.52 6.27
C THR A 174 -3.60 -12.03 7.33
N GLY A 175 -3.07 -12.66 8.39
CA GLY A 175 -3.82 -13.35 9.44
C GLY A 175 -5.08 -12.61 9.89
N ARG A 176 -6.25 -13.20 9.60
CA ARG A 176 -7.53 -12.80 10.19
C ARG A 176 -7.67 -13.51 11.53
N ARG A 177 -7.74 -12.76 12.63
CA ARG A 177 -8.35 -13.28 13.86
C ARG A 177 -9.87 -13.38 13.66
N GLY A 178 -10.52 -14.25 14.43
CA GLY A 178 -11.98 -14.38 14.46
C GLY A 178 -12.76 -13.11 14.86
N ASP A 179 -12.06 -12.03 15.23
CA ASP A 179 -12.60 -10.69 15.55
C ASP A 179 -12.55 -9.70 14.37
N GLY A 180 -12.11 -10.15 13.18
CA GLY A 180 -12.07 -9.33 11.96
C GLY A 180 -10.94 -8.30 11.89
N LYS A 181 -10.05 -8.21 12.90
CA LYS A 181 -8.92 -7.25 12.88
C LYS A 181 -7.67 -7.86 12.25
N ARG A 182 -7.14 -7.19 11.22
CA ARG A 182 -5.85 -7.52 10.58
C ARG A 182 -4.69 -7.15 11.50
N ARG A 183 -3.89 -8.13 11.95
CA ARG A 183 -2.58 -7.88 12.59
C ARG A 183 -1.48 -8.47 11.70
N VAL A 184 -0.94 -7.61 10.84
CA VAL A 184 0.10 -7.97 9.87
C VAL A 184 1.44 -8.28 10.58
N HIS A 185 1.76 -7.59 11.66
CA HIS A 185 2.94 -7.85 12.49
C HIS A 185 2.55 -8.41 13.86
N GLY A 186 2.10 -9.66 13.91
CA GLY A 186 1.79 -10.38 15.15
C GLY A 186 3.04 -10.71 15.99
N PRO A 187 2.87 -11.31 17.19
CA PRO A 187 3.99 -11.80 18.00
C PRO A 187 4.86 -12.82 17.26
N GLU A 188 4.25 -13.72 16.48
CA GLU A 188 4.96 -14.70 15.66
C GLU A 188 5.80 -14.03 14.57
N PHE A 189 5.24 -13.06 13.84
CA PHE A 189 5.97 -12.29 12.84
C PHE A 189 7.23 -11.67 13.46
N ARG A 190 7.07 -10.93 14.57
CA ARG A 190 8.20 -10.28 15.25
C ARG A 190 9.24 -11.28 15.76
N ARG A 191 8.80 -12.46 16.23
CA ARG A 191 9.70 -13.52 16.68
C ARG A 191 10.55 -14.05 15.53
N LEU A 192 9.94 -14.27 14.36
CA LEU A 192 10.65 -14.76 13.17
C LEU A 192 11.55 -13.68 12.57
N GLU A 193 11.07 -12.45 12.47
CA GLU A 193 11.82 -11.30 11.95
C GLU A 193 13.13 -11.09 12.72
N ARG A 194 13.09 -11.19 14.05
CA ARG A 194 14.26 -11.09 14.94
C ARG A 194 15.29 -12.21 14.80
N ARG A 195 14.99 -13.29 14.06
CA ARG A 195 15.96 -14.35 13.76
C ARG A 195 16.97 -13.95 12.71
N PHE A 196 16.74 -12.84 12.00
CA PHE A 196 17.71 -12.34 11.04
C PHE A 196 19.00 -11.92 11.80
N PRO A 197 20.19 -12.47 11.47
CA PRO A 197 21.40 -12.28 12.27
C PRO A 197 21.80 -10.82 12.52
N ARG A 198 21.50 -9.94 11.56
CA ARG A 198 21.83 -8.51 11.61
C ARG A 198 20.58 -7.63 11.75
N TYR A 199 19.54 -8.14 12.41
CA TYR A 199 18.24 -7.48 12.52
C TYR A 199 18.35 -6.02 12.99
N ARG A 200 19.06 -5.77 14.10
CA ARG A 200 19.22 -4.41 14.65
C ARG A 200 19.95 -3.47 13.69
N GLU A 201 21.05 -3.93 13.10
CA GLU A 201 21.79 -3.13 12.12
C GLU A 201 20.93 -2.80 10.90
N ALA A 202 20.11 -3.75 10.43
CA ALA A 202 19.23 -3.54 9.31
C ALA A 202 18.14 -2.51 9.63
N GLU A 203 17.52 -2.58 10.82
CA GLU A 203 16.55 -1.57 11.28
C GLU A 203 17.16 -0.16 11.38
N GLU A 204 18.40 -0.04 11.86
CA GLU A 204 19.11 1.23 11.90
C GLU A 204 19.35 1.81 10.50
N TRP A 205 19.76 0.98 9.54
CA TRP A 205 19.89 1.39 8.15
C TRP A 205 18.58 1.86 7.55
N LEU A 206 17.49 1.11 7.77
CA LEU A 206 16.16 1.46 7.25
C LEU A 206 15.58 2.74 7.86
N THR A 207 15.92 3.05 9.12
CA THR A 207 15.50 4.29 9.77
C THR A 207 16.14 5.54 9.14
N ARG A 208 17.34 5.39 8.55
CA ARG A 208 18.12 6.48 7.96
C ARG A 208 17.84 6.71 6.46
N LEU A 209 17.01 5.86 5.83
CA LEU A 209 16.76 5.80 4.38
C LEU A 209 15.67 6.78 3.91
#